data_AF-A0A351CGH8-F1
#
_entry.id   AF-A0A351CGH8-F1
#
_cell.length_a   1.000
_cell.length_b   1.000
_cell.length_c   1.000
_cell.angle_alpha   90.00
_cell.angle_beta   90.00
_cell.angle_gamma   90.00
#
_symmetry.space_group_name_H-M   'P 1'
#
loop_
_entity.id
_entity.type
_entity.pdbx_description
1 polymer ?
#
loop_
_entity_poly.entity_id
_entity_poly.type
_entity_poly.pdbx_seq_one_letter_code
_entity_poly.pdbx_strand_id
1 'polypeptide(L)'
;MKRNGGSVSYKRNPDGSQSPYELNITYVDALFNPESKLDFWHIPKFLASQAIQFVLPGVPASYIHSVLGSRNWQMGLRQTQRARTINREKLQVNEVLSQLKDPETFRSRIFYDYIKMIKTRKRQSAFHPNADFEILKIDPKAFVIARSAGDQIIYAVTNISSKQIVVSLSGTRAPLWMKDLITGVRFRTDALKLNPYQFLWLSTIHR
;
A
#
# COMPACT_ATOMS: atom_id res chain seq x y z
N MET A 1 6.25 16.12 -1.46
CA MET A 1 5.70 16.27 -2.82
C MET A 1 6.62 17.06 -3.73
N LYS A 2 6.75 18.40 -3.61
CA LYS A 2 7.73 19.19 -4.41
C LYS A 2 9.17 18.68 -4.25
N ARG A 3 9.58 18.38 -3.01
CA ARG A 3 10.89 17.75 -2.70
C ARG A 3 11.10 16.37 -3.35
N ASN A 4 10.02 15.71 -3.77
CA ASN A 4 10.06 14.40 -4.42
C ASN A 4 9.90 14.53 -5.94
N GLY A 5 10.11 15.73 -6.49
CA GLY A 5 10.02 16.02 -7.92
C GLY A 5 8.61 16.15 -8.48
N GLY A 6 7.57 16.20 -7.63
CA GLY A 6 6.18 16.44 -8.04
C GLY A 6 5.78 17.91 -8.05
N SER A 7 4.58 18.22 -8.55
CA SER A 7 4.02 19.58 -8.55
C SER A 7 2.51 19.62 -8.30
N VAL A 8 2.00 20.70 -7.72
CA VAL A 8 0.57 20.87 -7.44
C VAL A 8 -0.03 21.79 -8.50
N SER A 9 -1.09 21.33 -9.17
CA SER A 9 -1.93 22.20 -10.01
C SER A 9 -3.06 22.78 -9.17
N TYR A 10 -3.36 24.06 -9.38
CA TYR A 10 -4.37 24.80 -8.64
C TYR A 10 -5.53 25.16 -9.55
N LYS A 11 -6.75 25.14 -9.01
CA LYS A 11 -7.93 25.71 -9.63
C LYS A 11 -8.19 27.08 -9.02
N ARG A 12 -8.57 28.05 -9.85
CA ARG A 12 -9.06 29.35 -9.39
C ARG A 12 -10.55 29.25 -9.05
N ASN A 13 -10.91 29.69 -7.87
CA ASN A 13 -12.28 29.73 -7.37
C ASN A 13 -12.99 31.02 -7.86
N PRO A 14 -14.35 31.06 -7.82
CA PRO A 14 -15.11 32.25 -8.23
C PRO A 14 -14.75 33.51 -7.42
N ASP A 15 -14.36 33.35 -6.16
CA ASP A 15 -13.89 34.43 -5.27
C ASP A 15 -12.44 34.89 -5.55
N GLY A 16 -11.79 34.34 -6.58
CA GLY A 16 -10.41 34.64 -6.96
C GLY A 16 -9.34 33.86 -6.20
N SER A 17 -9.69 33.13 -5.13
CA SER A 17 -8.77 32.28 -4.38
C SER A 17 -8.30 31.07 -5.21
N GLN A 18 -7.26 30.38 -4.75
CA GLN A 18 -6.76 29.17 -5.39
C GLN A 18 -6.84 27.97 -4.44
N SER A 19 -7.38 26.87 -4.94
CA SER A 19 -7.40 25.59 -4.23
C SER A 19 -6.54 24.55 -4.96
N PRO A 20 -5.74 23.75 -4.25
CA PRO A 20 -5.09 22.57 -4.82
C PRO A 20 -6.13 21.68 -5.51
N TYR A 21 -5.85 21.30 -6.76
CA TYR A 21 -6.76 20.51 -7.58
C TYR A 21 -6.16 19.15 -7.97
N GLU A 22 -4.89 19.11 -8.38
CA GLU A 22 -4.23 17.88 -8.82
C GLU A 22 -2.82 17.79 -8.22
N LEU A 23 -2.52 16.63 -7.63
CA LEU A 23 -1.16 16.28 -7.23
C LEU A 23 -0.49 15.55 -8.39
N ASN A 24 0.46 16.22 -9.04
CA ASN A 24 1.21 15.65 -10.16
C ASN A 24 2.45 14.95 -9.65
N ILE A 25 2.28 13.67 -9.29
CA ILE A 25 3.32 12.78 -8.79
C ILE A 25 2.84 11.33 -8.91
N THR A 26 3.74 10.37 -9.06
CA THR A 26 3.39 8.95 -8.88
C THR A 26 3.17 8.67 -7.38
N TYR A 27 2.27 7.76 -7.04
CA TYR A 27 2.01 7.48 -5.62
C TYR A 27 3.22 6.86 -4.92
N VAL A 28 3.98 6.04 -5.66
CA VAL A 28 5.29 5.53 -5.24
C VAL A 28 6.19 6.69 -4.81
N ASP A 29 6.47 7.66 -5.69
CA ASP A 29 7.37 8.78 -5.35
C ASP A 29 6.79 9.72 -4.31
N ALA A 30 5.47 9.80 -4.15
CA ALA A 30 4.86 10.56 -3.07
C ALA A 30 5.26 10.04 -1.69
N LEU A 31 5.56 8.74 -1.56
CA LEU A 31 5.96 8.09 -0.31
C LEU A 31 7.47 8.03 -0.08
N PHE A 32 8.28 8.36 -1.09
CA PHE A 32 9.74 8.45 -0.99
C PHE A 32 10.18 9.46 0.07
N ASN A 33 11.19 9.12 0.86
CA ASN A 33 11.84 10.04 1.79
C ASN A 33 13.05 10.72 1.13
N PRO A 34 12.93 12.00 0.71
CA PRO A 34 14.03 12.70 0.02
C PRO A 34 15.21 13.04 0.94
N GLU A 35 15.05 12.95 2.26
CA GLU A 35 16.10 13.26 3.24
C GLU A 35 16.98 12.03 3.54
N SER A 36 16.57 10.83 3.12
CA SER A 36 17.38 9.62 3.29
C SER A 36 18.25 9.37 2.07
N LYS A 37 19.57 9.26 2.27
CA LYS A 37 20.51 8.88 1.21
C LYS A 37 20.24 7.46 0.67
N LEU A 38 19.71 6.59 1.52
CA LEU A 38 19.23 5.25 1.19
C LEU A 38 17.84 5.08 1.82
N ASP A 39 16.78 5.29 1.04
CA ASP A 39 15.41 5.04 1.51
C ASP A 39 15.11 3.54 1.48
N PHE A 40 15.68 2.81 2.44
CA PHE A 40 15.47 1.37 2.63
C PHE A 40 13.99 1.00 2.80
N TRP A 41 13.16 1.98 3.20
CA TRP A 41 11.76 1.78 3.49
C TRP A 41 10.85 2.17 2.33
N HIS A 42 11.38 2.62 1.18
CA HIS A 42 10.54 3.12 0.09
C HIS A 42 9.54 2.06 -0.39
N ILE A 43 10.04 0.87 -0.71
CA ILE A 43 9.21 -0.26 -1.15
C ILE A 43 8.27 -0.74 -0.03
N PRO A 44 8.76 -1.07 1.19
CA PRO A 44 7.89 -1.46 2.30
C PRO A 44 6.77 -0.46 2.61
N LYS A 45 7.11 0.84 2.68
CA LYS A 45 6.15 1.91 2.95
C LYS A 45 5.09 2.03 1.87
N PHE A 46 5.50 1.91 0.60
CA PHE A 46 4.54 1.87 -0.48
C PHE A 46 3.64 0.63 -0.37
N LEU A 47 4.19 -0.57 -0.24
CA LEU A 47 3.39 -1.79 -0.11
C LEU A 47 2.45 -1.78 1.09
N ALA A 48 2.86 -1.22 2.23
CA ALA A 48 2.02 -1.00 3.41
C ALA A 48 0.78 -0.14 3.08
N SER A 49 0.97 0.96 2.33
CA SER A 49 -0.16 1.80 1.90
C SER A 49 -1.15 1.04 1.01
N GLN A 50 -0.63 0.15 0.15
CA GLN A 50 -1.46 -0.66 -0.74
C GLN A 50 -2.16 -1.78 0.02
N ALA A 51 -1.50 -2.38 1.02
CA ALA A 51 -2.10 -3.35 1.92
C ALA A 51 -3.30 -2.75 2.64
N ILE A 52 -3.22 -1.49 3.11
CA ILE A 52 -4.35 -0.76 3.70
C ILE A 52 -5.47 -0.60 2.69
N GLN A 53 -5.19 -0.09 1.49
CA GLN A 53 -6.18 0.04 0.41
C GLN A 53 -6.91 -1.28 0.15
N PHE A 54 -6.18 -2.40 0.15
CA PHE A 54 -6.72 -3.72 -0.12
C PHE A 54 -7.51 -4.35 1.02
N VAL A 55 -7.56 -3.76 2.21
CA VAL A 55 -8.34 -4.32 3.33
C VAL A 55 -9.49 -3.42 3.75
N LEU A 56 -9.65 -2.24 3.14
CA LEU A 56 -10.81 -1.40 3.32
C LEU A 56 -12.07 -2.02 2.64
N PRO A 57 -13.27 -1.75 3.17
CA PRO A 57 -14.52 -2.14 2.54
C PRO A 57 -14.66 -1.48 1.15
N GLY A 58 -15.32 -2.16 0.21
CA GLY A 58 -15.47 -1.70 -1.17
C GLY A 58 -14.53 -2.34 -2.20
N VAL A 59 -14.49 -1.73 -3.38
CA VAL A 59 -13.72 -2.19 -4.55
C VAL A 59 -12.45 -1.36 -4.68
N PRO A 60 -11.25 -1.94 -4.46
CA PRO A 60 -10.01 -1.21 -4.58
C PRO A 60 -9.72 -0.86 -6.04
N ALA A 61 -9.49 0.42 -6.32
CA ALA A 61 -9.04 0.89 -7.64
C ALA A 61 -7.51 1.05 -7.64
N SER A 62 -6.81 0.12 -8.27
CA SER A 62 -5.35 0.16 -8.40
C SER A 62 -4.94 0.87 -9.68
N TYR A 63 -4.15 1.93 -9.56
CA TYR A 63 -3.61 2.63 -10.73
C TYR A 63 -2.46 1.83 -11.37
N ILE A 64 -2.43 1.71 -12.70
CA ILE A 64 -1.47 0.85 -13.40
C ILE A 64 0.00 1.20 -13.08
N HIS A 65 0.32 2.49 -12.95
CA HIS A 65 1.67 2.94 -12.56
C HIS A 65 2.02 2.58 -11.11
N SER A 66 1.04 2.47 -10.21
CA SER A 66 1.24 1.94 -8.86
C SER A 66 1.54 0.44 -8.90
N VAL A 67 0.79 -0.33 -9.70
CA VAL A 67 0.99 -1.78 -9.87
C VAL A 67 2.37 -2.09 -10.47
N LEU A 68 2.80 -1.31 -11.47
CA LEU A 68 4.08 -1.48 -12.17
C LEU A 68 5.24 -0.73 -11.50
N GLY A 69 5.04 -0.17 -10.31
CA GLY A 69 6.09 0.55 -9.57
C GLY A 69 6.75 1.68 -10.38
N SER A 70 6.01 2.37 -11.24
CA SER A 70 6.55 3.45 -12.06
C SER A 70 6.99 4.64 -11.21
N ARG A 71 8.10 5.25 -11.61
CA ARG A 71 8.62 6.50 -11.02
C ARG A 71 8.11 7.70 -11.82
N ASN A 72 8.33 8.90 -11.27
CA ASN A 72 8.01 10.17 -11.90
C ASN A 72 8.70 10.29 -13.26
N TRP A 73 7.90 10.50 -14.31
CA TRP A 73 8.36 10.71 -15.67
C TRP A 73 8.77 12.16 -15.90
N GLN A 74 9.94 12.53 -15.35
CA GLN A 74 10.48 13.89 -15.43
C GLN A 74 10.71 14.35 -16.87
N MET A 75 11.07 13.43 -17.76
CA MET A 75 11.25 13.73 -19.18
C MET A 75 9.93 14.17 -19.84
N GLY A 76 8.82 13.47 -19.58
CA GLY A 76 7.52 13.84 -20.13
C GLY A 76 7.01 15.18 -19.62
N LEU A 77 7.33 15.53 -18.37
CA LEU A 77 7.07 16.86 -17.83
C LEU A 77 7.82 17.93 -18.64
N ARG A 78 9.12 17.74 -18.89
CA ARG A 78 9.94 18.68 -19.69
C ARG A 78 9.47 18.80 -21.13
N GLN A 79 9.04 17.71 -21.76
CA GLN A 79 8.59 17.70 -23.15
C GLN A 79 7.24 18.39 -23.33
N THR A 80 6.30 18.16 -22.42
CA THR A 80 4.90 18.60 -22.59
C THR A 80 4.56 19.90 -21.88
N GLN A 81 5.38 20.32 -20.91
CA GLN A 81 5.11 21.45 -20.00
C GLN A 81 3.78 21.31 -19.23
N ARG A 82 3.19 20.11 -19.22
CA ARG A 82 1.97 19.79 -18.48
C ARG A 82 2.32 18.97 -17.25
N ALA A 83 2.07 19.53 -16.08
CA ALA A 83 2.38 18.92 -14.78
C ALA A 83 1.93 17.45 -14.70
N ARG A 84 0.69 17.17 -15.07
CA ARG A 84 0.06 15.84 -15.01
C ARG A 84 0.71 14.77 -15.87
N THR A 85 1.60 15.13 -16.80
CA THR A 85 2.32 14.15 -17.61
C THR A 85 3.27 13.30 -16.75
N ILE A 86 3.73 13.83 -15.62
CA ILE A 86 4.73 13.19 -14.75
C ILE A 86 4.32 11.79 -14.24
N ASN A 87 3.03 11.49 -14.12
CA ASN A 87 2.53 10.20 -13.66
C ASN A 87 1.69 9.48 -14.72
N ARG A 88 1.87 9.81 -16.01
CA ARG A 88 1.10 9.27 -17.15
C ARG A 88 2.03 8.80 -18.29
N GLU A 89 3.16 8.23 -17.95
CA GLU A 89 4.12 7.73 -18.94
C GLU A 89 3.51 6.63 -19.81
N LYS A 90 3.73 6.72 -21.13
CA LYS A 90 3.44 5.60 -22.02
C LYS A 90 4.57 4.59 -21.92
N LEU A 91 4.32 3.48 -21.23
CA LEU A 91 5.33 2.46 -20.97
C LEU A 91 5.57 1.59 -22.20
N GLN A 92 6.84 1.39 -22.56
CA GLN A 92 7.24 0.41 -23.58
C GLN A 92 7.19 -1.00 -23.00
N VAL A 93 6.38 -1.87 -23.61
CA VAL A 93 6.10 -3.22 -23.07
C VAL A 93 7.39 -4.03 -22.90
N ASN A 94 8.31 -4.00 -23.86
CA ASN A 94 9.55 -4.76 -23.79
C ASN A 94 10.45 -4.32 -22.63
N GLU A 95 10.52 -3.01 -22.35
CA GLU A 95 11.27 -2.48 -21.20
C GLU A 95 10.63 -2.88 -19.88
N VAL A 96 9.30 -2.83 -19.80
CA VAL A 96 8.54 -3.30 -18.63
C VAL A 96 8.85 -4.76 -18.35
N LEU A 97 8.72 -5.62 -19.35
CA LEU A 97 8.99 -7.05 -19.22
C LEU A 97 10.45 -7.32 -18.86
N SER A 98 11.40 -6.58 -19.42
CA SER A 98 12.81 -6.73 -19.07
C SER A 98 13.06 -6.40 -17.59
N GLN A 99 12.50 -5.31 -17.07
CA GLN A 99 12.64 -4.95 -15.66
C GLN A 99 11.96 -5.97 -14.74
N LEU A 100 10.80 -6.51 -15.14
CA LEU A 100 10.09 -7.54 -14.37
C LEU A 100 10.81 -8.90 -14.32
N LYS A 101 11.75 -9.17 -15.25
CA LYS A 101 12.57 -10.39 -15.22
C LYS A 101 13.69 -10.33 -14.19
N ASP A 102 14.18 -9.13 -13.89
CA ASP A 102 15.24 -8.92 -12.91
C ASP A 102 14.64 -8.64 -11.51
N PRO A 103 14.80 -9.56 -10.54
CA PRO A 103 14.26 -9.42 -9.18
C PRO A 103 14.88 -8.26 -8.38
N GLU A 104 16.01 -7.72 -8.82
CA GLU A 104 16.67 -6.60 -8.14
C GLU A 104 16.08 -5.25 -8.54
N THR A 105 15.31 -5.19 -9.64
CA THR A 105 14.71 -3.91 -10.04
C THR A 105 13.60 -3.49 -9.09
N PHE A 106 13.49 -2.16 -8.89
CA PHE A 106 12.43 -1.56 -8.11
C PHE A 106 11.03 -1.98 -8.61
N ARG A 107 10.83 -2.00 -9.93
CA ARG A 107 9.57 -2.40 -10.57
C ARG A 107 9.21 -3.85 -10.25
N SER A 108 10.17 -4.77 -10.36
CA SER A 108 9.96 -6.18 -10.06
C SER A 108 9.55 -6.40 -8.60
N ARG A 109 10.30 -5.81 -7.66
CA ARG A 109 10.03 -5.89 -6.22
C ARG A 109 8.64 -5.36 -5.84
N ILE A 110 8.20 -4.27 -6.48
CA ILE A 110 6.84 -3.76 -6.27
C ILE A 110 5.81 -4.70 -6.89
N PHE A 111 5.97 -5.02 -8.18
CA PHE A 111 4.94 -5.72 -8.95
C PHE A 111 4.59 -7.08 -8.34
N TYR A 112 5.58 -7.92 -8.03
CA TYR A 112 5.29 -9.28 -7.56
C TYR A 112 4.61 -9.29 -6.19
N ASP A 113 5.03 -8.42 -5.25
CA ASP A 113 4.39 -8.29 -3.95
C ASP A 113 2.97 -7.71 -4.06
N TYR A 114 2.78 -6.72 -4.94
CA TYR A 114 1.46 -6.14 -5.22
C TYR A 114 0.50 -7.17 -5.81
N ILE A 115 0.93 -7.94 -6.81
CA ILE A 115 0.14 -9.01 -7.41
C ILE A 115 -0.13 -10.13 -6.40
N LYS A 116 0.83 -10.44 -5.53
CA LYS A 116 0.64 -11.41 -4.44
C LYS A 116 -0.49 -10.97 -3.49
N MET A 117 -0.52 -9.70 -3.09
CA MET A 117 -1.63 -9.14 -2.30
C MET A 117 -2.98 -9.28 -3.02
N ILE A 118 -3.07 -8.90 -4.29
CA ILE A 118 -4.31 -9.02 -5.08
C ILE A 118 -4.79 -10.47 -5.14
N LYS A 119 -3.90 -11.39 -5.52
CA LYS A 119 -4.21 -12.82 -5.63
C LYS A 119 -4.68 -13.37 -4.29
N THR A 120 -4.00 -13.01 -3.19
CA THR A 120 -4.40 -13.42 -1.85
C THR A 120 -5.75 -12.86 -1.46
N ARG A 121 -6.00 -11.56 -1.69
CA ARG A 121 -7.28 -10.90 -1.40
C ARG A 121 -8.44 -11.60 -2.09
N LYS A 122 -8.29 -11.90 -3.38
CA LYS A 122 -9.34 -12.53 -4.21
C LYS A 122 -9.85 -13.87 -3.66
N ARG A 123 -9.03 -14.59 -2.88
CA ARG A 123 -9.38 -15.89 -2.30
C ARG A 123 -10.08 -15.80 -0.94
N GLN A 124 -10.31 -14.60 -0.40
CA GLN A 124 -10.88 -14.44 0.95
C GLN A 124 -12.29 -13.86 0.87
N SER A 125 -13.28 -14.57 1.42
CA SER A 125 -14.65 -14.08 1.53
C SER A 125 -14.73 -12.83 2.43
N ALA A 126 -13.95 -12.77 3.50
CA ALA A 126 -13.90 -11.63 4.42
C ALA A 126 -13.46 -10.32 3.73
N PHE A 127 -12.79 -10.40 2.58
CA PHE A 127 -12.42 -9.23 1.80
C PHE A 127 -13.43 -8.82 0.72
N HIS A 128 -14.57 -9.51 0.62
CA HIS A 128 -15.67 -9.10 -0.25
C HIS A 128 -16.07 -7.64 0.00
N PRO A 129 -16.43 -6.83 -1.03
CA PRO A 129 -16.73 -5.42 -0.87
C PRO A 129 -17.77 -5.10 0.22
N ASN A 130 -18.76 -5.99 0.38
CA ASN A 130 -19.86 -5.86 1.35
C ASN A 130 -19.65 -6.68 2.64
N ALA A 131 -18.48 -7.29 2.83
CA ALA A 131 -18.19 -8.00 4.08
C ALA A 131 -18.08 -7.02 5.25
N ASP A 132 -18.48 -7.47 6.43
CA ASP A 132 -18.44 -6.67 7.66
C ASP A 132 -17.00 -6.30 8.03
N PHE A 133 -16.87 -5.18 8.74
CA PHE A 133 -15.59 -4.70 9.20
C PHE A 133 -15.67 -3.90 10.50
N GLU A 134 -14.55 -3.87 11.22
CA GLU A 134 -14.36 -3.04 12.40
C GLU A 134 -12.94 -2.46 12.39
N ILE A 135 -12.80 -1.13 12.51
CA ILE A 135 -11.50 -0.48 12.67
C ILE A 135 -11.12 -0.49 14.15
N LEU A 136 -9.99 -1.11 14.47
CA LEU A 136 -9.52 -1.30 15.84
C LEU A 136 -8.45 -0.26 16.17
N LYS A 137 -8.72 0.58 17.17
CA LYS A 137 -7.80 1.64 17.63
C LYS A 137 -6.85 1.10 18.70
N ILE A 138 -5.88 0.28 18.29
CA ILE A 138 -4.98 -0.43 19.22
C ILE A 138 -3.69 0.35 19.49
N ASP A 139 -3.06 0.90 18.45
CA ASP A 139 -1.82 1.68 18.56
C ASP A 139 -1.85 2.80 17.50
N PRO A 140 -1.48 4.06 17.84
CA PRO A 140 -1.48 5.18 16.87
C PRO A 140 -0.51 5.00 15.69
N LYS A 141 0.45 4.07 15.78
CA LYS A 141 1.41 3.71 14.72
C LYS A 141 0.99 2.46 13.95
N ALA A 142 -0.17 1.89 14.24
CA ALA A 142 -0.72 0.75 13.52
C ALA A 142 -2.10 1.08 12.96
N PHE A 143 -2.33 0.71 11.70
CA PHE A 143 -3.68 0.58 11.19
C PHE A 143 -4.12 -0.87 11.36
N VAL A 144 -5.24 -1.07 12.07
CA VAL A 144 -5.80 -2.40 12.32
C VAL A 144 -7.27 -2.43 11.92
N ILE A 145 -7.63 -3.41 11.10
CA ILE A 145 -9.03 -3.67 10.70
C ILE A 145 -9.33 -5.16 10.81
N ALA A 146 -10.44 -5.49 11.46
CA ALA A 146 -11.05 -6.80 11.38
C ALA A 146 -12.02 -6.82 10.20
N ARG A 147 -11.98 -7.88 9.40
CA ARG A 147 -12.87 -8.14 8.27
C ARG A 147 -13.53 -9.49 8.48
N SER A 148 -14.85 -9.60 8.31
CA SER A 148 -15.57 -10.85 8.53
C SER A 148 -16.62 -11.14 7.47
N ALA A 149 -16.71 -12.40 7.05
CA ALA A 149 -17.80 -12.91 6.22
C ALA A 149 -18.02 -14.39 6.51
N GLY A 150 -19.23 -14.76 6.95
CA GLY A 150 -19.49 -16.11 7.46
C GLY A 150 -18.54 -16.45 8.60
N ASP A 151 -17.90 -17.62 8.51
CA ASP A 151 -16.94 -18.11 9.52
C ASP A 151 -15.53 -17.56 9.35
N GLN A 152 -15.25 -16.82 8.27
CA GLN A 152 -13.92 -16.26 8.03
C GLN A 152 -13.80 -14.89 8.71
N ILE A 153 -12.82 -14.76 9.60
CA ILE A 153 -12.37 -13.48 10.16
C ILE A 153 -10.90 -13.27 9.79
N ILE A 154 -10.58 -12.07 9.31
CA ILE A 154 -9.21 -11.64 9.02
C ILE A 154 -8.91 -10.38 9.82
N TYR A 155 -7.81 -10.40 10.57
CA TYR A 155 -7.22 -9.21 11.17
C TYR A 155 -6.08 -8.73 10.28
N ALA A 156 -6.29 -7.61 9.61
CA ALA A 156 -5.25 -6.94 8.85
C ALA A 156 -4.56 -5.88 9.72
N VAL A 157 -3.27 -6.07 9.97
CA VAL A 157 -2.44 -5.23 10.84
C VAL A 157 -1.34 -4.62 9.98
N THR A 158 -1.23 -3.29 9.93
CA THR A 158 -0.20 -2.58 9.18
C THR A 158 0.52 -1.59 10.08
N ASN A 159 1.83 -1.75 10.25
CA ASN A 159 2.67 -0.72 10.84
C ASN A 159 2.77 0.46 9.86
N ILE A 160 2.40 1.66 10.29
CA ILE A 160 2.45 2.87 9.45
C ILE A 160 3.64 3.78 9.80
N SER A 161 4.57 3.28 10.61
CA SER A 161 5.75 4.02 11.08
C SER A 161 7.07 3.41 10.58
N SER A 162 8.12 4.22 10.67
CA SER A 162 9.51 3.80 10.39
C SER A 162 10.18 3.09 11.58
N LYS A 163 9.44 2.79 12.65
CA LYS A 163 9.95 2.13 13.85
C LYS A 163 9.33 0.73 13.98
N GLN A 164 10.06 -0.19 14.57
CA GLN A 164 9.48 -1.46 15.01
C GLN A 164 8.42 -1.18 16.09
N ILE A 165 7.29 -1.89 16.01
CA ILE A 165 6.20 -1.77 16.99
C ILE A 165 5.78 -3.16 17.48
N VAL A 166 5.09 -3.18 18.62
CA VAL A 166 4.43 -4.38 19.15
C VAL A 166 2.95 -4.08 19.31
N VAL A 167 2.10 -4.87 18.66
CA VAL A 167 0.64 -4.72 18.71
C VAL A 167 0.04 -5.95 19.39
N SER A 168 -0.90 -5.74 20.32
CA SER A 168 -1.66 -6.84 20.94
C SER A 168 -3.10 -6.81 20.44
N LEU A 169 -3.61 -7.92 19.92
CA LEU A 169 -5.03 -8.11 19.61
C LEU A 169 -5.80 -8.67 20.81
N SER A 170 -5.19 -8.70 22.01
CA SER A 170 -5.87 -9.06 23.25
C SER A 170 -7.09 -8.16 23.46
N GLY A 171 -8.22 -8.74 23.90
CA GLY A 171 -9.49 -8.03 24.01
C GLY A 171 -10.32 -7.99 22.72
N THR A 172 -9.80 -8.50 21.61
CA THR A 172 -10.60 -8.79 20.41
C THR A 172 -11.04 -10.26 20.38
N ARG A 173 -11.78 -10.66 19.35
CA ARG A 173 -12.15 -12.06 19.08
C ARG A 173 -11.03 -12.88 18.40
N ALA A 174 -9.83 -12.31 18.23
CA ALA A 174 -8.71 -13.01 17.61
C ALA A 174 -8.24 -14.20 18.47
N PRO A 175 -8.10 -15.42 17.90
CA PRO A 175 -7.44 -16.52 18.59
C PRO A 175 -5.98 -16.19 18.90
N LEU A 176 -5.40 -16.86 19.90
CA LEU A 176 -4.00 -16.66 20.30
C LEU A 176 -3.00 -16.89 19.15
N TRP A 177 -3.33 -17.80 18.23
CA TRP A 177 -2.50 -18.12 17.07
C TRP A 177 -3.28 -17.94 15.78
N MET A 178 -2.70 -17.20 14.84
CA MET A 178 -3.26 -16.98 13.52
C MET A 178 -2.18 -17.11 12.45
N LYS A 179 -2.60 -17.44 11.23
CA LYS A 179 -1.69 -17.59 10.08
C LYS A 179 -1.74 -16.33 9.23
N ASP A 180 -0.59 -15.77 8.89
CA ASP A 180 -0.50 -14.72 7.88
C ASP A 180 -0.77 -15.32 6.49
N LEU A 181 -1.75 -14.77 5.78
CA LEU A 181 -2.18 -15.23 4.47
C LEU A 181 -1.15 -14.93 3.35
N ILE A 182 -0.20 -14.03 3.59
CA ILE A 182 0.82 -13.65 2.61
C ILE A 182 2.04 -14.58 2.69
N THR A 183 2.56 -14.80 3.90
CA THR A 183 3.78 -15.59 4.12
C THR A 183 3.51 -17.03 4.54
N GLY A 184 2.33 -17.30 5.09
CA GLY A 184 2.00 -18.59 5.71
C GLY A 184 2.57 -18.79 7.11
N VAL A 185 3.36 -17.83 7.61
CA VAL A 185 3.95 -17.85 8.95
C VAL A 185 2.86 -17.69 10.01
N ARG A 186 3.02 -18.36 11.15
CA ARG A 186 2.12 -18.26 12.29
C ARG A 186 2.61 -17.20 13.26
N PHE A 187 1.68 -16.41 13.77
CA PHE A 187 1.96 -15.37 14.74
C PHE A 187 1.11 -15.56 15.98
N ARG A 188 1.70 -15.24 17.14
CA ARG A 188 0.94 -14.98 18.36
C ARG A 188 0.29 -13.62 18.28
N THR A 189 -1.00 -13.54 18.58
CA THR A 189 -1.79 -12.31 18.44
C THR A 189 -1.74 -11.42 19.68
N ASP A 190 -1.27 -11.93 20.81
CA ASP A 190 -1.09 -11.16 22.05
C ASP A 190 0.16 -10.27 22.05
N ALA A 191 1.13 -10.54 21.18
CA ALA A 191 2.34 -9.72 21.00
C ALA A 191 2.89 -9.80 19.56
N LEU A 192 2.21 -9.16 18.61
CA LEU A 192 2.64 -9.06 17.21
C LEU A 192 3.79 -8.06 17.08
N LYS A 193 5.01 -8.55 16.86
CA LYS A 193 6.16 -7.70 16.52
C LYS A 193 6.13 -7.38 15.02
N LEU A 194 5.98 -6.10 14.67
CA LEU A 194 5.99 -5.65 13.28
C LEU A 194 7.22 -4.78 13.00
N ASN A 195 7.97 -5.14 11.96
CA ASN A 195 9.02 -4.31 11.39
C ASN A 195 8.44 -3.00 10.81
N PRO A 196 9.27 -1.96 10.60
CA PRO A 196 8.85 -0.75 9.90
C PRO A 196 8.07 -1.06 8.63
N TYR A 197 6.87 -0.48 8.52
CA TYR A 197 5.99 -0.67 7.36
C TYR A 197 5.58 -2.12 7.03
N GLN A 198 5.75 -3.06 7.96
CA GLN A 198 5.26 -4.42 7.76
C GLN A 198 3.72 -4.45 7.84
N PHE A 199 3.10 -5.27 7.01
CA PHE A 199 1.70 -5.62 7.12
C PHE A 199 1.53 -7.14 7.25
N LEU A 200 0.47 -7.55 7.93
CA LEU A 200 0.07 -8.93 8.16
C LEU A 200 -1.43 -9.07 7.89
N TRP A 201 -1.85 -10.11 7.19
CA TRP A 201 -3.27 -10.47 7.05
C TRP A 201 -3.50 -11.79 7.75
N LEU A 202 -3.89 -11.71 9.02
CA LEU A 202 -4.00 -12.86 9.92
C LEU A 202 -5.39 -13.47 9.81
N SER A 203 -5.48 -14.74 9.42
CA SER A 203 -6.74 -15.49 9.40
C SER A 203 -6.69 -16.69 10.35
N THR A 204 -7.88 -17.14 10.75
CA THR A 204 -8.05 -18.35 11.55
C THR A 204 -7.50 -19.55 10.78
N ILE A 205 -7.05 -20.55 11.52
CA ILE A 205 -6.60 -21.81 10.94
C ILE A 205 -7.86 -22.65 10.74
N HIS A 206 -8.29 -22.87 9.50
CA HIS A 206 -9.20 -23.98 9.23
C HIS A 206 -8.43 -25.26 9.54
N ARG A 207 -8.95 -26.06 10.47
CA ARG A 207 -8.47 -27.43 10.71
C ARG A 207 -8.84 -28.31 9.52
#